data_AF-A0A2G4F8C1-F1
#
_entry.id   AF-A0A2G4F8C1-F1
#
_cell.length_a   1.000
_cell.length_b   1.000
_cell.length_c   1.000
_cell.angle_alpha   90.00
_cell.angle_beta   90.00
_cell.angle_gamma   90.00
#
_symmetry.space_group_name_H-M   'P 1'
#
loop_
_entity.id
_entity.type
_entity.pdbx_description
1 polymer ?
#
loop_
_entity_poly.entity_id
_entity_poly.type
_entity_poly.pdbx_seq_one_letter_code
_entity_poly.pdbx_strand_id
1 'polypeptide(L)'
;PGFAGRPIREWTELAEASQRERNLIIKASGFHETAWGARSVTLGSDVSREEWLEAIENALNPENETFHVMQEYHKPSRLTHPVYADDGSVVPADGRVRLCPYFFVDNDTVELSGILSTFCPADKKIIHGMSDAALLPCHLVP
;
A
#
# COMPACT_ATOMS: atom_id res chain seq x y z
N PRO A 1 -7.12 1.85 -14.22
CA PRO A 1 -7.88 0.72 -13.63
C PRO A 1 -8.88 0.15 -14.63
N GLY A 2 -8.62 -1.07 -15.07
CA GLY A 2 -9.57 -1.92 -15.79
C GLY A 2 -9.84 -3.22 -15.02
N PHE A 3 -10.91 -3.90 -15.38
CA PHE A 3 -11.36 -5.14 -14.78
C PHE A 3 -11.76 -6.11 -15.90
N ALA A 4 -11.35 -7.39 -15.85
CA ALA A 4 -11.66 -8.38 -16.89
C ALA A 4 -11.35 -7.92 -18.34
N GLY A 5 -10.32 -7.08 -18.53
CA GLY A 5 -9.93 -6.54 -19.84
C GLY A 5 -10.78 -5.36 -20.35
N ARG A 6 -11.69 -4.82 -19.53
CA ARG A 6 -12.50 -3.63 -19.86
C ARG A 6 -12.25 -2.47 -18.87
N PRO A 7 -12.44 -1.20 -19.27
CA PRO A 7 -12.38 -0.08 -18.34
C PRO A 7 -13.51 -0.16 -17.30
N ILE A 8 -13.21 0.24 -16.05
CA ILE A 8 -14.22 0.40 -15.01
C ILE A 8 -14.94 1.72 -15.25
N ARG A 9 -16.27 1.70 -15.42
CA ARG A 9 -17.08 2.92 -15.60
C ARG A 9 -17.72 3.33 -14.30
N GLU A 10 -18.23 2.35 -13.56
CA GLU A 10 -18.76 2.54 -12.21
C GLU A 10 -18.17 1.52 -11.24
N TRP A 11 -17.97 1.92 -9.98
CA TRP A 11 -17.35 1.05 -8.98
C TRP A 11 -18.27 -0.11 -8.56
N THR A 12 -19.58 0.09 -8.64
CA THR A 12 -20.61 -0.93 -8.38
C THR A 12 -20.48 -2.14 -9.31
N GLU A 13 -19.91 -1.98 -10.51
CA GLU A 13 -19.60 -3.11 -11.41
C GLU A 13 -18.63 -4.13 -10.80
N LEU A 14 -17.86 -3.71 -9.78
CA LEU A 14 -16.87 -4.54 -9.10
C LEU A 14 -17.45 -5.29 -7.89
N ALA A 15 -18.72 -5.08 -7.54
CA ALA A 15 -19.38 -5.82 -6.46
C ALA A 15 -19.39 -7.34 -6.70
N GLU A 16 -19.63 -7.72 -7.96
CA GLU A 16 -19.72 -9.11 -8.43
C GLU A 16 -18.38 -9.66 -8.91
N ALA A 17 -17.31 -8.87 -8.78
CA ALA A 17 -15.99 -9.23 -9.25
C ALA A 17 -15.46 -10.49 -8.57
N SER A 18 -14.87 -11.42 -9.35
CA SER A 18 -14.13 -12.53 -8.74
C SER A 18 -12.85 -12.02 -8.07
N GLN A 19 -12.32 -12.80 -7.11
CA GLN A 19 -11.17 -12.40 -6.29
C GLN A 19 -9.93 -12.02 -7.10
N ARG A 20 -9.66 -12.74 -8.21
CA ARG A 20 -8.53 -12.46 -9.12
C ARG A 20 -8.67 -11.12 -9.82
N GLU A 21 -9.91 -10.72 -10.01
CA GLU A 21 -10.36 -9.70 -10.93
C GLU A 21 -10.40 -8.36 -10.18
N ARG A 22 -10.70 -8.39 -8.87
CA ARG A 22 -10.55 -7.28 -7.92
C ARG A 22 -9.13 -7.14 -7.35
N ASN A 23 -8.11 -7.19 -8.20
CA ASN A 23 -6.73 -6.87 -7.81
C ASN A 23 -6.54 -5.34 -7.67
N LEU A 24 -7.33 -4.76 -6.78
CA LEU A 24 -7.55 -3.34 -6.61
C LEU A 24 -7.49 -2.97 -5.12
N ILE A 25 -7.10 -1.73 -4.85
CA ILE A 25 -7.13 -1.10 -3.54
C ILE A 25 -8.26 -0.08 -3.52
N ILE A 26 -9.08 -0.10 -2.46
CA ILE A 26 -9.87 1.07 -2.03
C ILE A 26 -9.20 1.66 -0.80
N LYS A 27 -8.99 2.97 -0.78
CA LYS A 27 -8.43 3.67 0.38
C LYS A 27 -8.97 5.09 0.51
N ALA A 28 -9.05 5.59 1.74
CA ALA A 28 -9.31 7.01 1.97
C ALA A 28 -8.25 7.88 1.26
N SER A 29 -8.67 9.04 0.80
CA SER A 29 -7.78 10.06 0.23
C SER A 29 -6.77 10.51 1.28
N GLY A 30 -5.55 10.85 0.85
CA GLY A 30 -4.36 10.98 1.69
C GLY A 30 -4.40 12.05 2.79
N PHE A 31 -5.46 12.85 2.88
CA PHE A 31 -5.65 13.89 3.90
C PHE A 31 -6.56 13.47 5.05
N HIS A 32 -7.13 12.26 5.01
CA HIS A 32 -7.98 11.75 6.08
C HIS A 32 -7.15 11.14 7.22
N GLU A 33 -7.63 11.24 8.46
CA GLU A 33 -6.93 10.71 9.65
C GLU A 33 -6.75 9.19 9.66
N THR A 34 -7.47 8.45 8.81
CA THR A 34 -7.31 6.99 8.65
C THR A 34 -6.42 6.62 7.47
N ALA A 35 -5.91 7.59 6.71
CA ALA A 35 -5.04 7.36 5.55
C ALA A 35 -3.63 6.86 5.94
N TRP A 36 -3.28 6.85 7.23
CA TRP A 36 -2.02 6.33 7.73
C TRP A 36 -2.14 4.90 8.28
N GLY A 37 -1.02 4.16 8.20
CA GLY A 37 -0.91 2.83 8.79
C GLY A 37 -1.85 1.77 8.18
N ALA A 38 -2.21 1.94 6.90
CA ALA A 38 -3.11 1.05 6.16
C ALA A 38 -4.53 0.88 6.75
N ARG A 39 -4.95 1.72 7.70
CA ARG A 39 -6.26 1.58 8.38
C ARG A 39 -7.46 1.66 7.45
N SER A 40 -7.40 2.52 6.43
CA SER A 40 -8.46 2.66 5.45
C SER A 40 -8.27 1.77 4.22
N VAL A 41 -7.27 0.88 4.18
CA VAL A 41 -6.86 0.20 2.94
C VAL A 41 -7.52 -1.17 2.85
N THR A 42 -8.37 -1.35 1.85
CA THR A 42 -8.97 -2.64 1.50
C THR A 42 -8.34 -3.15 0.20
N LEU A 43 -7.69 -4.32 0.26
CA LEU A 43 -7.22 -5.04 -0.93
C LEU A 43 -8.29 -6.05 -1.34
N GLY A 44 -8.97 -5.80 -2.46
CA GLY A 44 -10.10 -6.63 -2.89
C GLY A 44 -9.75 -8.11 -3.02
N SER A 45 -8.56 -8.43 -3.53
CA SER A 45 -8.11 -9.83 -3.70
C SER A 45 -7.71 -10.52 -2.39
N ASP A 46 -7.75 -9.83 -1.25
CA ASP A 46 -7.38 -10.33 0.08
C ASP A 46 -8.54 -10.38 1.08
N VAL A 47 -9.73 -9.93 0.68
CA VAL A 47 -10.93 -9.93 1.51
C VAL A 47 -12.04 -10.75 0.87
N SER A 48 -13.05 -11.09 1.69
CA SER A 48 -14.27 -11.73 1.21
C SER A 48 -15.02 -10.84 0.20
N ARG A 49 -16.02 -11.41 -0.49
CA ARG A 49 -16.82 -10.62 -1.43
C ARG A 49 -17.67 -9.61 -0.68
N GLU A 50 -18.17 -10.01 0.49
CA GLU A 50 -19.00 -9.21 1.39
C GLU A 50 -18.23 -7.99 1.89
N GLU A 51 -17.00 -8.18 2.41
CA GLU A 51 -16.13 -7.07 2.84
C GLU A 51 -15.74 -6.14 1.67
N TRP A 52 -15.56 -6.70 0.46
CA TRP A 52 -15.27 -5.89 -0.72
C TRP A 52 -16.47 -5.03 -1.14
N LEU A 53 -17.68 -5.60 -1.11
CA LEU A 53 -18.91 -4.86 -1.39
C LEU A 53 -19.12 -3.76 -0.35
N GLU A 54 -18.95 -4.06 0.93
CA GLU A 54 -19.06 -3.08 2.01
C GLU A 54 -18.06 -1.92 1.82
N ALA A 55 -16.82 -2.21 1.41
CA ALA A 55 -15.84 -1.18 1.11
C ALA A 55 -16.25 -0.27 -0.07
N ILE A 56 -16.89 -0.83 -1.11
CA ILE A 56 -17.44 -0.05 -2.24
C ILE A 56 -18.62 0.80 -1.78
N GLU A 57 -19.59 0.22 -1.07
CA GLU A 57 -20.78 0.90 -0.59
C GLU A 57 -20.42 2.04 0.36
N ASN A 58 -19.50 1.80 1.30
CA ASN A 58 -18.99 2.84 2.20
C ASN A 58 -18.29 3.96 1.42
N ALA A 59 -17.46 3.62 0.43
CA ALA A 59 -16.76 4.61 -0.39
C ALA A 59 -17.70 5.47 -1.27
N LEU A 60 -18.85 4.93 -1.67
CA LEU A 60 -19.85 5.61 -2.49
C LEU A 60 -21.00 6.25 -1.69
N ASN A 61 -21.06 6.01 -0.38
CA ASN A 61 -22.12 6.52 0.47
C ASN A 61 -22.14 8.06 0.42
N PRO A 62 -23.27 8.70 0.03
CA PRO A 62 -23.39 10.16 -0.01
C PRO A 62 -23.14 10.86 1.32
N GLU A 63 -23.36 10.17 2.44
CA GLU A 63 -23.12 10.68 3.80
C GLU A 63 -21.66 10.51 4.25
N ASN A 64 -20.82 9.85 3.46
CA ASN A 64 -19.41 9.69 3.78
C ASN A 64 -18.64 10.98 3.44
N GLU A 65 -18.19 11.69 4.47
CA GLU A 65 -17.40 12.91 4.32
C GLU A 65 -15.97 12.66 3.80
N THR A 66 -15.54 11.38 3.76
CA THR A 66 -14.20 10.99 3.30
C THR A 66 -14.23 10.57 1.84
N PHE A 67 -13.49 11.29 1.00
CA PHE A 67 -13.23 10.82 -0.36
C PHE A 67 -12.36 9.57 -0.37
N HIS A 68 -12.74 8.60 -1.20
CA HIS A 68 -11.98 7.38 -1.41
C HIS A 68 -11.41 7.33 -2.81
N VAL A 69 -10.29 6.63 -2.97
CA VAL A 69 -9.65 6.38 -4.26
C VAL A 69 -9.57 4.89 -4.52
N MET A 70 -9.79 4.50 -5.78
CA MET A 70 -9.57 3.14 -6.25
C MET A 70 -8.30 3.10 -7.09
N GLN A 71 -7.41 2.17 -6.77
CA GLN A 71 -6.09 2.04 -7.37
C GLN A 71 -5.84 0.60 -7.78
N GLU A 72 -5.09 0.37 -8.86
CA GLU A 72 -4.54 -0.95 -9.14
C GLU A 72 -3.57 -1.38 -8.03
N TYR A 73 -3.70 -2.63 -7.58
CA TYR A 73 -2.76 -3.20 -6.63
C TYR A 73 -1.49 -3.65 -7.35
N HIS A 74 -0.39 -2.95 -7.06
CA HIS A 74 0.94 -3.36 -7.45
C HIS A 74 1.58 -4.14 -6.31
N LYS A 75 1.81 -5.44 -6.55
CA LYS A 75 2.43 -6.32 -5.57
C LYS A 75 3.84 -5.80 -5.21
N PRO A 76 4.13 -5.51 -3.94
CA PRO A 76 5.44 -4.97 -3.60
C PRO A 76 6.56 -5.98 -3.83
N SER A 77 7.72 -5.47 -4.28
CA SER A 77 8.92 -6.25 -4.55
C SER A 77 9.38 -7.00 -3.30
N ARG A 78 9.72 -8.28 -3.48
CA ARG A 78 10.32 -9.12 -2.44
C ARG A 78 11.83 -9.18 -2.64
N LEU A 79 12.58 -9.01 -1.57
CA LEU A 79 14.04 -9.04 -1.56
C LEU A 79 14.52 -9.83 -0.34
N THR A 80 15.76 -10.31 -0.38
CA THR A 80 16.46 -10.82 0.79
C THR A 80 17.44 -9.76 1.26
N HIS A 81 17.41 -9.40 2.54
CA HIS A 81 18.28 -8.37 3.12
C HIS A 81 18.69 -8.76 4.55
N PRO A 82 19.92 -8.48 4.99
CA PRO A 82 20.32 -8.67 6.38
C PRO A 82 19.54 -7.74 7.31
N VAL A 83 19.00 -8.26 8.41
CA VAL A 83 18.32 -7.50 9.46
C VAL A 83 18.85 -7.91 10.84
N TYR A 84 18.69 -7.05 11.83
CA TYR A 84 18.98 -7.40 13.22
C TYR A 84 17.84 -8.26 13.78
N ALA A 85 18.18 -9.40 14.37
CA ALA A 85 17.28 -10.20 15.19
C ALA A 85 17.20 -9.64 16.62
N ASP A 86 16.26 -10.14 17.42
CA ASP A 86 16.04 -9.70 18.81
C ASP A 86 17.26 -9.91 19.72
N ASP A 87 18.11 -10.89 19.40
CA ASP A 87 19.36 -11.16 20.11
C ASP A 87 20.54 -10.30 19.63
N GLY A 88 20.29 -9.38 18.70
CA GLY A 88 21.29 -8.50 18.09
C GLY A 88 22.13 -9.15 16.98
N SER A 89 21.91 -10.43 16.68
CA SER A 89 22.57 -11.09 15.54
C SER A 89 22.05 -10.53 14.21
N VAL A 90 22.89 -10.57 13.17
CA VAL A 90 22.51 -10.14 11.83
C VAL A 90 22.17 -11.39 11.01
N VAL A 91 20.92 -11.48 10.56
CA VAL A 91 20.40 -12.64 9.83
C VAL A 91 19.81 -12.21 8.49
N PRO A 92 19.94 -13.03 7.42
CA PRO A 92 19.21 -12.77 6.19
C PRO A 92 17.71 -12.94 6.42
N ALA A 93 16.92 -11.96 6.00
CA ALA A 93 15.46 -12.02 6.04
C ALA A 93 14.88 -11.73 4.66
N ASP A 94 13.83 -12.48 4.31
CA ASP A 94 12.99 -12.17 3.17
C ASP A 94 11.91 -11.17 3.58
N GLY A 95 11.76 -10.12 2.78
CA GLY A 95 10.80 -9.08 3.07
C GLY A 95 10.37 -8.32 1.84
N ARG A 96 9.38 -7.46 2.02
CA ARG A 96 8.88 -6.52 1.02
C ARG A 96 9.32 -5.12 1.35
N VAL A 97 9.75 -4.39 0.32
CA VAL A 97 10.32 -3.05 0.50
C VAL A 97 9.32 -1.95 0.16
N ARG A 98 9.17 -0.98 1.08
CA ARG A 98 8.56 0.32 0.82
C ARG A 98 9.64 1.39 0.88
N LEU A 99 9.81 2.14 -0.20
CA LEU A 99 10.72 3.29 -0.23
C LEU A 99 9.94 4.56 0.06
N CYS A 100 10.41 5.33 1.04
CA CYS A 100 9.86 6.62 1.44
C CYS A 100 10.92 7.70 1.18
N PRO A 101 10.94 8.30 -0.02
CA PRO A 101 11.89 9.35 -0.37
C PRO A 101 11.55 10.66 0.35
N TYR A 102 12.58 11.37 0.80
CA TYR A 102 12.50 12.71 1.37
C TYR A 102 13.15 13.68 0.40
N PHE A 103 12.42 14.74 0.07
CA PHE A 103 12.89 15.80 -0.81
C PHE A 103 13.01 17.11 -0.05
N PHE A 104 14.09 17.85 -0.29
CA PHE A 104 14.18 19.25 0.07
C PHE A 104 13.78 20.11 -1.12
N VAL A 105 13.03 21.17 -0.83
CA VAL A 105 12.58 22.14 -1.81
C VAL A 105 13.21 23.48 -1.46
N ASP A 106 14.06 23.99 -2.35
CA ASP A 106 14.66 25.32 -2.26
C ASP A 106 14.34 26.11 -3.54
N ASN A 107 13.50 27.14 -3.40
CA ASN A 107 12.89 27.87 -4.51
C ASN A 107 12.25 26.90 -5.52
N ASP A 108 12.73 26.90 -6.77
CA ASP A 108 12.23 26.04 -7.86
C ASP A 108 13.03 24.72 -7.98
N THR A 109 13.92 24.41 -7.03
CA THR A 109 14.75 23.19 -7.05
C THR A 109 14.21 22.16 -6.07
N VAL A 110 14.07 20.92 -6.54
CA VAL A 110 13.67 19.76 -5.72
C VAL A 110 14.82 18.75 -5.72
N GLU A 111 15.36 18.48 -4.53
CA GLU A 111 16.49 17.56 -4.35
C GLU A 111 16.09 16.35 -3.51
N LEU A 112 16.44 15.14 -3.96
CA LEU A 112 16.33 13.94 -3.14
C LEU A 112 17.40 13.95 -2.05
N SER A 113 17.01 14.07 -0.79
CA SER A 113 17.93 14.21 0.34
C SER A 113 18.12 12.91 1.13
N GLY A 114 17.24 11.94 0.94
CA GLY A 114 17.35 10.64 1.56
C GLY A 114 16.16 9.75 1.25
N ILE A 115 16.29 8.45 1.51
CA ILE A 115 15.20 7.49 1.41
C ILE A 115 15.22 6.63 2.68
N LEU A 116 14.07 6.55 3.34
CA LEU A 116 13.81 5.53 4.35
C LEU A 116 13.23 4.30 3.67
N SER A 117 13.86 3.15 3.85
CA SER A 117 13.28 1.86 3.52
C SER A 117 12.53 1.31 4.73
N THR A 118 11.26 0.94 4.53
CA THR A 118 10.50 0.09 5.45
C THR A 118 10.48 -1.31 4.86
N PHE A 119 11.19 -2.24 5.50
CA PHE A 119 11.32 -3.63 5.08
C PHE A 119 10.37 -4.51 5.90
N CYS A 120 9.20 -4.81 5.34
CA CYS A 120 8.13 -5.56 5.99
C CYS A 120 8.30 -7.07 5.79
N PRO A 121 7.75 -7.92 6.67
CA PRO A 121 7.74 -9.37 6.48
C PRO A 121 7.15 -9.80 5.12
N ALA A 122 7.68 -10.87 4.54
CA ALA A 122 7.37 -11.29 3.16
C ALA A 122 5.89 -11.71 2.92
N ASP A 123 5.19 -12.11 3.98
CA ASP A 123 3.78 -12.49 3.99
C ASP A 123 2.84 -11.28 3.89
N LYS A 124 3.28 -10.08 4.27
CA LYS A 124 2.45 -8.86 4.18
C LYS A 124 2.18 -8.53 2.73
N LYS A 125 0.91 -8.27 2.38
CA LYS A 125 0.52 -7.80 1.04
C LYS A 125 0.48 -6.28 0.97
N ILE A 126 -0.11 -5.64 1.98
CA ILE A 126 -0.08 -4.20 2.18
C ILE A 126 1.11 -3.86 3.09
N ILE A 127 1.96 -2.95 2.66
CA ILE A 127 3.17 -2.55 3.41
C ILE A 127 3.07 -1.10 3.86
N HIS A 128 3.38 -0.87 5.14
CA HIS A 128 3.39 0.43 5.79
C HIS A 128 4.35 0.41 6.98
N GLY A 129 4.47 1.53 7.71
CA GLY A 129 5.19 1.52 8.99
C GLY A 129 4.45 0.64 10.00
N MET A 130 5.08 -0.45 10.44
CA MET A 130 4.52 -1.48 11.30
C MET A 130 5.60 -2.01 12.26
N SER A 131 5.18 -2.56 13.40
CA SER A 131 6.10 -2.96 14.48
C SER A 131 7.03 -4.11 14.11
N ASP A 132 6.63 -4.95 13.15
CA ASP A 132 7.39 -6.09 12.63
C ASP A 132 8.26 -5.74 11.41
N ALA A 133 8.30 -4.47 10.99
CA ALA A 133 9.15 -4.01 9.89
C ALA A 133 10.50 -3.47 10.38
N ALA A 134 11.55 -3.74 9.61
CA ALA A 134 12.85 -3.11 9.82
C ALA A 134 12.90 -1.75 9.09
N LEU A 135 13.40 -0.73 9.79
CA LEU A 135 13.65 0.60 9.23
C LEU A 135 15.12 0.72 8.85
N LEU A 136 15.39 0.95 7.57
CA LEU A 136 16.74 0.91 7.02
C LEU A 136 17.03 2.19 6.24
N PRO A 137 18.22 2.81 6.40
CA PRO A 137 18.66 3.85 5.50
C PRO A 137 18.95 3.26 4.12
N CYS A 138 18.72 4.03 3.06
CA CYS A 138 19.14 3.65 1.71
C CYS A 138 20.41 4.39 1.31
N HIS A 139 21.22 3.76 0.46
CA HIS A 139 22.28 4.43 -0.27
C HIS A 139 22.08 4.23 -1.77
N LEU A 140 22.43 5.24 -2.57
CA LEU A 140 22.44 5.14 -4.02
C LEU A 140 23.70 4.41 -4.46
N VAL A 141 23.52 3.29 -5.17
CA VAL A 141 24.61 2.58 -5.84
C VAL A 141 24.76 3.18 -7.25
N PRO A 142 25.96 3.62 -7.66
CA PRO A 142 26.23 4.09 -9.03
C PRO A 142 26.00 3.02 -10.11
#